data_AF-A0A3D0YZL7-F1
#
_entry.id   AF-A0A3D0YZL7-F1
#
_cell.length_a   1.000
_cell.length_b   1.000
_cell.length_c   1.000
_cell.angle_alpha   90.00
_cell.angle_beta   90.00
_cell.angle_gamma   90.00
#
_symmetry.space_group_name_H-M   'P 1'
#
loop_
_entity.id
_entity.type
_entity.pdbx_description
1 polymer ?
#
loop_
_entity_poly.entity_id
_entity_poly.type
_entity_poly.pdbx_seq_one_letter_code
_entity_poly.pdbx_strand_id
1 'polypeptide(L)'
;MILAGGFIASAFFVRRPFCRFICPYGAAIGLGNRIAWSRIQPEPDQCTGCGSCRDRCPVDLLVPVGAGSSHCLQCRECTGCPAVKAVRGWRRRPAGVEREPGR
;
A
#
# COMPACT_ATOMS: atom_id res chain seq x y z
N MET A 1 -1.51 37.82 17.24
CA MET A 1 -0.40 37.01 17.81
C MET A 1 -0.87 35.74 18.53
N ILE A 2 -2.03 35.72 19.20
CA ILE A 2 -2.54 34.54 19.94
C ILE A 2 -2.88 33.36 19.00
N LEU A 3 -3.46 33.61 17.82
CA LEU A 3 -3.76 32.58 16.83
C LEU A 3 -2.50 31.93 16.23
N ALA A 4 -1.46 32.73 15.98
CA ALA A 4 -0.17 32.24 15.47
C ALA A 4 0.58 31.43 16.55
N GLY A 5 0.57 31.88 17.80
CA GLY A 5 1.19 31.17 18.93
C GLY A 5 0.54 29.81 19.23
N GLY A 6 -0.79 29.73 19.18
CA GLY A 6 -1.52 28.46 19.35
C GLY A 6 -1.27 27.46 18.21
N PHE A 7 -1.23 27.95 16.97
CA PHE A 7 -0.92 27.11 15.79
C PHE A 7 0.49 26.53 15.87
N ILE A 8 1.49 27.37 16.22
CA ILE A 8 2.88 26.93 16.38
C ILE A 8 3.02 25.95 17.57
N ALA A 9 2.37 26.21 18.70
CA ALA A 9 2.40 25.30 19.86
C ALA A 9 1.80 23.92 19.55
N SER A 10 0.72 23.86 18.75
CA SER A 10 0.11 22.59 18.32
C SER A 10 1.01 21.75 17.40
N ALA A 11 1.90 22.40 16.63
CA ALA A 11 2.86 21.74 15.75
C ALA A 11 4.02 21.07 16.53
N PHE A 12 4.31 21.54 17.74
CA PHE A 12 5.36 20.97 18.61
C PHE A 12 4.86 19.83 19.50
N PHE A 13 3.60 19.88 19.96
CA PHE A 13 3.07 18.87 20.90
C PHE A 13 2.57 17.57 20.25
N VAL A 14 2.12 17.61 19.00
CA VAL A 14 1.68 16.40 18.28
C VAL A 14 2.76 16.06 17.27
N ARG A 15 3.51 14.97 17.50
CA ARG A 15 4.71 14.68 16.71
C ARG A 15 4.47 14.51 15.20
N ARG A 16 3.24 14.35 14.67
CA ARG A 16 2.89 14.33 13.22
C ARG A 16 1.35 14.29 12.96
N PRO A 17 0.52 15.29 13.32
CA PRO A 17 -0.93 15.24 13.05
C PRO A 17 -1.23 15.32 11.55
N PHE A 18 -0.46 16.13 10.82
CA PHE A 18 -0.57 16.28 9.36
C PHE A 18 -0.21 15.00 8.61
N CYS A 19 0.78 14.24 9.08
CA CYS A 19 1.24 13.03 8.37
C CYS A 19 0.23 11.87 8.44
N ARG A 20 -0.59 11.80 9.49
CA ARG A 20 -1.57 10.72 9.69
C ARG A 20 -2.98 11.06 9.20
N PHE A 21 -3.36 12.34 9.22
CA PHE A 21 -4.72 12.77 8.84
C PHE A 21 -4.79 13.58 7.55
N ILE A 22 -3.75 14.32 7.18
CA ILE A 22 -3.77 15.23 6.03
C ILE A 22 -2.83 14.80 4.91
N CYS A 23 -1.93 13.83 5.11
CA CYS A 23 -0.95 13.48 4.09
C CYS A 23 -1.65 13.02 2.80
N PRO A 24 -1.65 13.86 1.74
CA PRO A 24 -2.36 13.55 0.51
C PRO A 24 -1.82 12.26 -0.12
N TYR A 25 -0.58 11.90 0.21
CA TYR A 25 0.10 10.71 -0.25
C TYR A 25 -0.58 9.41 0.21
N GLY A 26 -0.93 9.29 1.50
CA GLY A 26 -1.61 8.09 2.02
C GLY A 26 -3.02 7.91 1.45
N ALA A 27 -3.76 9.01 1.33
CA ALA A 27 -5.08 9.01 0.72
C ALA A 27 -5.00 8.68 -0.78
N ALA A 28 -4.02 9.24 -1.50
CA ALA A 28 -3.81 9.01 -2.92
C ALA A 28 -3.41 7.56 -3.23
N ILE A 29 -2.57 6.92 -2.41
CA ILE A 29 -2.19 5.52 -2.62
C ILE A 29 -3.39 4.59 -2.37
N GLY A 30 -4.15 4.82 -1.30
CA GLY A 30 -5.36 4.05 -1.01
C GLY A 30 -6.43 4.18 -2.12
N LEU A 31 -6.64 5.39 -2.64
CA LEU A 31 -7.56 5.64 -3.77
C LEU A 31 -7.02 5.05 -5.08
N GLY A 32 -5.73 5.24 -5.33
CA GLY A 32 -5.02 4.73 -6.51
C GLY A 32 -5.12 3.22 -6.59
N ASN A 33 -4.94 2.50 -5.49
CA ASN A 33 -5.09 1.03 -5.49
C ASN A 33 -6.54 0.58 -5.71
N ARG A 34 -7.53 1.39 -5.30
CA ARG A 34 -8.95 1.11 -5.56
C ARG A 34 -9.32 1.32 -7.04
N ILE A 35 -8.81 2.38 -7.66
CA ILE A 35 -9.11 2.81 -9.04
C ILE A 35 -8.17 2.15 -10.07
N ALA A 36 -7.08 1.53 -9.62
CA ALA A 36 -6.09 0.91 -10.49
C ALA A 36 -6.74 -0.11 -11.45
N TRP A 37 -6.64 0.18 -12.75
CA TRP A 37 -7.09 -0.69 -13.85
C TRP A 37 -6.29 -1.99 -13.90
N SER A 38 -5.00 -1.93 -13.59
CA SER A 38 -4.10 -3.07 -13.47
C SER A 38 -3.88 -3.39 -12.01
N ARG A 39 -4.10 -4.63 -11.58
CA ARG A 39 -3.84 -5.06 -10.20
C ARG A 39 -2.89 -6.24 -10.17
N ILE A 40 -2.14 -6.33 -9.08
CA ILE A 40 -1.22 -7.43 -8.81
C ILE A 40 -2.03 -8.57 -8.18
N GLN A 41 -1.94 -9.76 -8.75
CA GLN A 41 -2.61 -10.96 -8.27
C GLN A 41 -1.58 -12.07 -8.08
N PRO A 42 -1.40 -12.56 -6.84
CA PRO A 42 -0.55 -13.70 -6.57
C PRO A 42 -1.24 -14.99 -7.03
N GLU A 43 -0.46 -15.90 -7.62
CA GLU A 43 -0.90 -17.22 -8.05
C GLU A 43 -0.33 -18.25 -7.06
N PRO A 44 -1.12 -18.71 -6.06
CA PRO A 44 -0.61 -19.60 -5.02
C PRO A 44 -0.07 -20.92 -5.59
N ASP A 45 -0.66 -21.40 -6.69
CA ASP A 45 -0.25 -22.64 -7.37
C ASP A 45 1.17 -22.58 -7.96
N GLN A 46 1.68 -21.38 -8.26
CA GLN A 46 3.04 -21.18 -8.76
C GLN A 46 4.01 -20.65 -7.70
N CYS A 47 3.52 -20.43 -6.47
CA CYS A 47 4.31 -19.89 -5.38
C CYS A 47 5.13 -20.98 -4.70
N THR A 48 6.46 -20.87 -4.76
CA THR A 48 7.38 -21.79 -4.08
C THR A 48 7.81 -21.30 -2.69
N GLY A 49 7.27 -20.18 -2.20
CA GLY A 49 7.66 -19.60 -0.91
C GLY A 49 9.06 -18.96 -0.89
N CYS A 50 9.65 -18.66 -2.06
CA CYS A 50 11.03 -18.18 -2.18
C CYS A 50 11.29 -16.77 -1.64
N GLY A 51 10.27 -15.98 -1.30
CA GLY A 51 10.42 -14.63 -0.75
C GLY A 51 10.82 -13.54 -1.74
N SER A 52 11.24 -13.88 -2.97
CA SER A 52 11.77 -12.91 -3.96
C SER A 52 10.85 -11.72 -4.27
N CYS A 53 9.52 -11.91 -4.20
CA CYS A 53 8.56 -10.83 -4.41
C CYS A 53 8.58 -9.76 -3.30
N ARG A 54 8.96 -10.15 -2.07
CA ARG A 54 9.12 -9.25 -0.92
C ARG A 54 10.40 -8.43 -1.05
N ASP A 55 11.52 -9.07 -1.42
CA ASP A 55 12.82 -8.40 -1.57
C ASP A 55 12.80 -7.30 -2.64
N ARG A 56 11.97 -7.48 -3.67
CA ARG A 56 11.76 -6.49 -4.73
C ARG A 56 10.75 -5.41 -4.36
N CYS A 57 9.98 -5.60 -3.29
CA CYS A 57 8.96 -4.64 -2.89
C CYS A 57 9.62 -3.47 -2.16
N PRO A 58 9.54 -2.22 -2.68
CA PRO A 58 10.19 -1.07 -2.05
C PRO A 58 9.61 -0.70 -0.68
N VAL A 59 8.44 -1.25 -0.34
CA VAL A 59 7.74 -1.04 0.93
C VAL A 59 7.71 -2.31 1.81
N ASP A 60 8.55 -3.31 1.48
CA ASP A 60 8.69 -4.58 2.22
C ASP A 60 7.37 -5.32 2.47
N LEU A 61 6.44 -5.23 1.51
CA LEU A 61 5.11 -5.80 1.66
C LEU A 61 5.09 -7.27 1.27
N LEU A 62 4.34 -8.09 2.01
CA LEU A 62 4.06 -9.46 1.62
C LEU A 62 3.09 -9.45 0.43
N VAL A 63 3.60 -9.50 -0.80
CA VAL A 63 2.79 -9.45 -2.03
C VAL A 63 1.63 -10.46 -2.07
N PRO A 64 1.77 -11.72 -1.59
CA PRO A 64 0.67 -12.68 -1.57
C PRO A 64 -0.54 -12.25 -0.74
N VAL A 65 -0.32 -11.42 0.29
CA VAL A 65 -1.35 -11.01 1.26
C VAL A 65 -1.71 -9.53 1.09
N GLY A 66 -0.76 -8.69 0.71
CA GLY A 66 -0.83 -7.23 0.75
C GLY A 66 -1.04 -6.53 -0.59
N ALA A 67 -1.09 -7.22 -1.73
CA ALA A 67 -1.24 -6.60 -3.06
C ALA A 67 -2.48 -5.67 -3.22
N GLY A 68 -3.51 -5.84 -2.38
CA GLY A 68 -4.71 -4.99 -2.32
C GLY A 68 -4.77 -3.97 -1.17
N SER A 69 -3.70 -3.86 -0.38
CA SER A 69 -3.63 -2.96 0.79
C SER A 69 -3.42 -1.49 0.38
N SER A 70 -3.68 -0.56 1.30
CA SER A 70 -3.37 0.87 1.12
C SER A 70 -1.88 1.18 1.10
N HIS A 71 -1.01 0.21 1.38
CA HIS A 71 0.45 0.34 1.35
C HIS A 71 1.05 -0.10 0.01
N CYS A 72 0.31 -0.86 -0.80
CA CYS A 72 0.78 -1.28 -2.12
C CYS A 72 0.78 -0.08 -3.09
N LEU A 73 1.98 0.34 -3.49
CA LEU A 73 2.21 1.41 -4.47
C LEU A 73 1.88 1.04 -5.92
N GLN A 74 1.52 -0.22 -6.19
CA GLN A 74 1.28 -0.74 -7.55
C GLN A 74 2.47 -0.51 -8.52
N CYS A 75 3.72 -0.49 -8.01
CA CYS A 75 4.93 -0.27 -8.82
C CYS A 75 5.26 -1.42 -9.79
N ARG A 76 4.77 -2.64 -9.49
CA ARG A 76 4.97 -3.88 -10.27
C ARG A 76 6.38 -4.48 -10.26
N GLU A 77 7.33 -3.98 -9.47
CA GLU A 77 8.62 -4.67 -9.26
C GLU A 77 8.49 -6.17 -8.88
N CYS A 78 7.44 -6.50 -8.13
CA CYS A 78 7.17 -7.87 -7.70
C CYS A 78 6.76 -8.82 -8.84
N THR A 79 6.37 -8.34 -10.03
CA THR A 79 5.97 -9.19 -11.16
C THR A 79 7.12 -9.93 -11.81
N GLY A 80 8.37 -9.63 -11.45
CA GLY A 80 9.48 -10.48 -11.86
C GLY A 80 9.51 -11.83 -11.14
N CYS A 81 8.64 -12.06 -10.14
CA CYS A 81 8.43 -13.38 -9.55
C CYS A 81 7.37 -14.11 -10.40
N PRO A 82 7.63 -15.35 -10.86
CA PRO A 82 6.67 -16.08 -11.71
C PRO A 82 5.32 -16.32 -11.04
N ALA A 83 5.30 -16.38 -9.71
CA ALA A 83 4.11 -16.53 -8.89
C ALA A 83 3.26 -15.25 -8.77
N VAL A 84 3.67 -14.14 -9.37
CA VAL A 84 2.99 -12.83 -9.23
C VAL A 84 2.69 -12.27 -10.62
N LYS A 85 1.42 -12.07 -10.94
CA LYS A 85 0.99 -11.54 -12.24
C LYS A 85 0.24 -10.23 -12.09
N ALA A 86 0.39 -9.33 -13.06
CA ALA A 86 -0.43 -8.13 -13.15
C ALA A 86 -1.64 -8.41 -14.05
N VAL A 87 -2.82 -8.50 -13.45
CA VAL A 87 -4.08 -8.68 -14.16
C VAL A 87 -4.67 -7.31 -14.52
N ARG A 88 -5.18 -7.16 -15.75
CA ARG A 88 -5.86 -5.94 -16.19
C ARG A 88 -7.37 -6.16 -16.12
N GLY A 89 -8.08 -5.26 -15.45
CA GLY A 89 -9.53 -5.24 -15.44
C GLY A 89 -10.13 -4.59 -14.20
N TRP A 90 -11.34 -4.05 -14.36
CA TRP A 90 -12.15 -3.48 -13.29
C TRP A 90 -12.78 -4.53 -12.36
N ARG A 91 -12.37 -5.81 -12.44
CA ARG A 91 -12.91 -6.85 -11.55
C ARG A 91 -12.71 -6.42 -10.09
N ARG A 92 -13.79 -6.50 -9.32
CA ARG A 92 -13.82 -6.14 -7.90
C ARG A 92 -12.71 -6.89 -7.15
N ARG A 93 -12.17 -6.24 -6.11
CA ARG A 93 -11.10 -6.75 -5.24
C ARG A 93 -11.24 -8.27 -5.04
N PRO A 94 -10.19 -9.08 -5.24
CA PRO A 94 -10.24 -10.48 -4.86
C PRO A 94 -10.54 -10.56 -3.36
N ALA A 95 -11.62 -11.28 -3.03
CA ALA A 95 -11.97 -11.60 -1.66
C ALA A 95 -10.87 -12.51 -1.11
N GLY A 96 -9.98 -11.98 -0.26
CA GLY A 96 -8.84 -12.74 0.27
C GLY A 96 -7.65 -11.92 0.75
N VAL A 97 -7.60 -10.61 0.45
CA VAL A 97 -6.61 -9.69 1.04
C VAL A 97 -7.10 -9.32 2.45
N GLU A 98 -6.76 -10.14 3.44
CA GLU A 98 -6.87 -9.79 4.86
C GLU A 98 -6.09 -8.48 5.08
N ARG A 99 -6.68 -7.52 5.79
CA ARG A 99 -6.02 -6.23 6.06
C ARG A 99 -4.84 -6.51 6.97
N GLU A 100 -3.61 -6.41 6.47
CA GLU A 100 -2.41 -6.39 7.32
C GLU A 100 -2.65 -5.38 8.46
N PRO A 101 -2.66 -5.81 9.74
CA PRO A 101 -2.78 -4.90 10.86
C PRO A 101 -1.53 -4.02 10.89
N GLY A 102 -1.75 -2.71 11.00
CA GLY A 102 -0.70 -1.70 10.89
C GLY A 102 0.58 -2.06 11.64
N ARG A 103 1.66 -2.17 10.87
CA ARG A 103 3.04 -1.98 11.33
C ARG A 103 3.39 -0.50 11.25
#